data_AF-A0A166LZ95-F1
#
_entry.id   AF-A0A166LZ95-F1
#
_cell.length_a   1.000
_cell.length_b   1.000
_cell.length_c   1.000
_cell.angle_alpha   90.00
_cell.angle_beta   90.00
_cell.angle_gamma   90.00
#
_symmetry.space_group_name_H-M   'P 1'
#
loop_
_entity.id
_entity.type
_entity.pdbx_description
1 polymer ?
#
loop_
_entity_poly.entity_id
_entity_poly.type
_entity_poly.pdbx_seq_one_letter_code
_entity_poly.pdbx_strand_id
1 'polypeptide(L)'
;MNSIIYRAGDKILVAEKETEGRGIPWGEIHCIPTLDGEVNQFTWKDNALVLFLSTVFQDGQEVIRSRRRPAGNSAAKKAAQQVFGPDVRKDLPVPRAIDKYNHKMNGVNTISTRAAEVTA
;
A
#
# COMPACT_ATOMS: atom_id res chain seq x y z
N MET A 1 -19.79 8.99 -9.97
CA MET A 1 -19.25 9.66 -8.77
C MET A 1 -17.73 9.67 -8.86
N ASN A 2 -17.13 10.67 -9.51
CA ASN A 2 -15.69 10.69 -9.85
C ASN A 2 -15.02 12.02 -9.42
N SER A 3 -15.24 12.54 -8.20
CA SER A 3 -14.81 13.94 -7.94
C SER A 3 -14.08 14.25 -6.63
N ILE A 4 -13.67 13.27 -5.81
CA ILE A 4 -13.01 13.61 -4.54
C ILE A 4 -11.49 13.32 -4.56
N ILE A 5 -10.99 12.52 -5.51
CA ILE A 5 -9.54 12.21 -5.62
C ILE A 5 -8.85 13.06 -6.73
N TYR A 6 -9.61 13.78 -7.57
CA TYR A 6 -9.11 14.28 -8.87
C TYR A 6 -8.68 15.76 -8.92
N ARG A 7 -8.67 16.49 -7.81
CA ARG A 7 -8.16 17.87 -7.81
C ARG A 7 -6.86 17.91 -7.01
N ALA A 8 -5.75 17.67 -7.73
CA ALA A 8 -4.37 17.64 -7.25
C ALA A 8 -3.90 16.35 -6.53
N GLY A 9 -4.40 15.18 -6.94
CA GLY A 9 -3.61 13.95 -6.83
C GLY A 9 -2.44 14.07 -7.80
N ASP A 10 -1.23 14.29 -7.27
CA ASP A 10 -0.06 14.64 -8.08
C ASP A 10 0.18 13.63 -9.21
N LYS A 11 0.61 14.13 -10.38
CA LYS A 11 0.76 13.33 -11.61
C LYS A 11 1.55 12.03 -11.40
N ILE A 12 2.45 12.03 -10.42
CA ILE A 12 3.23 10.86 -9.97
C ILE A 12 2.28 9.76 -9.45
N LEU A 13 1.49 10.02 -8.41
CA LEU A 13 0.63 8.99 -7.80
C LEU A 13 -0.43 8.49 -8.78
N VAL A 14 -0.89 9.35 -9.69
CA VAL A 14 -1.80 8.96 -10.76
C VAL A 14 -1.13 8.00 -11.73
N ALA A 15 0.08 8.31 -12.21
CA ALA A 15 0.83 7.44 -13.11
C ALA A 15 1.16 6.09 -12.45
N GLU A 16 1.49 6.10 -11.16
CA GLU A 16 1.75 4.88 -10.39
C GLU A 16 0.50 4.02 -10.29
N LYS A 17 -0.66 4.64 -10.03
CA LYS A 17 -1.94 3.94 -10.03
C LYS A 17 -2.25 3.33 -11.40
N GLU A 18 -2.12 4.11 -12.47
CA GLU A 18 -2.38 3.66 -13.85
C GLU A 18 -1.45 2.52 -14.28
N THR A 19 -0.22 2.51 -13.76
CA THR A 19 0.74 1.43 -13.98
C THR A 19 0.66 0.31 -12.96
N GLU A 20 -0.27 0.37 -11.99
CA GLU A 20 -0.39 -0.56 -10.85
C GLU A 20 0.93 -0.73 -10.07
N GLY A 21 1.75 0.32 -10.05
CA GLY A 21 3.08 0.35 -9.46
C GLY A 21 4.04 -0.63 -10.12
N ARG A 22 3.89 -0.93 -11.42
CA ARG A 22 4.89 -1.67 -12.19
C ARG A 22 6.17 -0.84 -12.27
N GLY A 23 7.31 -1.47 -11.98
CA GLY A 23 8.62 -0.80 -11.95
C GLY A 23 8.98 -0.14 -10.62
N ILE A 24 8.03 -0.01 -9.69
CA ILE A 24 8.31 0.49 -8.34
C ILE A 24 8.89 -0.66 -7.49
N PRO A 25 10.06 -0.47 -6.82
CA PRO A 25 10.61 -1.45 -5.88
C PRO A 25 9.66 -1.75 -4.72
N TRP A 26 9.70 -2.97 -4.20
CA TRP A 26 8.96 -3.30 -2.98
C TRP A 26 9.47 -2.46 -1.81
N GLY A 27 8.54 -1.95 -0.99
CA GLY A 27 8.83 -1.11 0.17
C GLY A 27 8.79 0.38 -0.14
N GLU A 28 8.91 0.80 -1.41
CA GLU A 28 8.92 2.21 -1.78
C GLU A 28 7.61 2.91 -1.35
N ILE A 29 7.76 4.08 -0.74
CA ILE A 29 6.66 4.95 -0.31
C ILE A 29 6.83 6.28 -1.03
N HIS A 30 5.75 6.79 -1.64
CA HIS A 30 5.68 8.19 -2.01
C HIS A 30 4.56 8.86 -1.22
N CYS A 31 4.87 10.03 -0.68
CA CYS A 31 3.95 10.84 0.11
C CYS A 31 3.91 12.24 -0.48
N ILE A 32 2.72 12.69 -0.85
CA ILE A 32 2.52 14.00 -1.42
C ILE A 32 1.36 14.69 -0.69
N PRO A 33 1.60 15.86 -0.06
CA PRO A 33 0.53 16.64 0.54
C PRO A 33 -0.42 17.21 -0.54
N THR A 34 -1.69 17.38 -0.19
CA THR A 34 -2.64 18.16 -0.98
C THR A 34 -2.19 19.62 -1.08
N LEU A 35 -2.75 20.37 -2.03
CA LEU A 35 -2.38 21.78 -2.26
C LEU A 35 -2.57 22.66 -1.02
N ASP A 36 -3.57 22.36 -0.19
CA ASP A 36 -3.82 23.02 1.10
C ASP A 36 -2.95 22.49 2.25
N GLY A 37 -2.19 21.42 2.04
CA GLY A 37 -1.32 20.81 3.04
C GLY A 37 -2.04 20.01 4.12
N GLU A 38 -3.37 19.90 4.05
CA GLU A 38 -4.19 19.30 5.11
C GLU A 38 -4.19 17.76 5.08
N VAL A 39 -3.99 17.17 3.89
CA VAL A 39 -4.05 15.71 3.69
C VAL A 39 -2.81 15.24 2.95
N ASN A 40 -2.14 14.23 3.49
CA ASN A 40 -1.08 13.49 2.79
C ASN A 40 -1.67 12.34 1.97
N GLN A 41 -1.27 12.27 0.71
CA GLN A 41 -1.63 11.24 -0.25
C GLN A 41 -0.45 10.28 -0.41
N PHE A 42 -0.71 8.98 -0.29
CA PHE A 42 0.33 7.97 -0.31
C PHE A 42 0.13 6.94 -1.40
N THR A 43 1.23 6.53 -2.00
CA THR A 43 1.41 5.21 -2.61
C THR A 43 2.45 4.43 -1.83
N TRP A 44 2.24 3.13 -1.68
CA TRP A 44 3.21 2.23 -1.08
C TRP A 44 3.23 0.90 -1.83
N LYS A 45 4.42 0.43 -2.18
CA LYS A 45 4.57 -0.83 -2.92
C LYS A 45 4.74 -2.02 -1.97
N ASP A 46 3.72 -2.87 -1.91
CA ASP A 46 3.81 -4.20 -1.34
C ASP A 46 3.80 -5.26 -2.47
N ASN A 47 3.15 -6.41 -2.25
CA ASN A 47 2.81 -7.35 -3.32
C ASN A 47 1.84 -6.76 -4.38
N ALA A 48 1.22 -5.62 -4.08
CA ALA A 48 0.43 -4.76 -4.96
C ALA A 48 0.69 -3.30 -4.59
N LEU A 49 0.31 -2.36 -5.45
CA LEU A 49 0.33 -0.94 -5.09
C LEU A 49 -0.81 -0.65 -4.11
N VAL A 50 -0.49 -0.06 -2.97
CA VAL A 50 -1.46 0.39 -1.96
C VAL A 50 -1.57 1.90 -2.04
N LEU A 51 -2.80 2.42 -2.08
CA LEU A 51 -3.08 3.85 -2.02
C LEU A 51 -3.84 4.17 -0.75
N PHE A 52 -3.45 5.23 -0.05
CA PHE A 52 -4.16 5.69 1.14
C PHE A 52 -3.95 7.19 1.38
N LEU A 53 -4.82 7.76 2.21
CA LEU A 53 -4.77 9.16 2.62
C LEU A 53 -4.56 9.25 4.13
N SER A 54 -3.88 10.28 4.61
CA SER A 54 -3.77 10.56 6.04
C SER A 54 -3.63 12.04 6.34
N THR A 55 -4.32 12.52 7.36
CA THR A 55 -4.09 13.85 7.97
C THR A 55 -3.10 13.79 9.13
N VAL A 56 -2.68 12.59 9.55
CA VAL A 56 -1.90 12.36 10.77
C VAL A 56 -0.50 11.84 10.45
N PHE A 57 -0.39 10.94 9.48
CA PHE A 57 0.86 10.32 9.12
C PHE A 57 1.56 11.07 8.00
N GLN A 58 2.89 11.07 8.06
CA GLN A 58 3.81 11.67 7.10
C GLN A 58 4.77 10.60 6.57
N ASP A 59 5.58 10.96 5.58
CA ASP A 59 6.62 10.08 5.06
C ASP A 59 7.68 9.70 6.13
N GLY A 60 8.40 8.60 5.88
CA GLY A 60 9.48 8.11 6.77
C GLY A 60 9.01 7.52 8.09
N GLN A 61 7.70 7.40 8.31
CA GLN A 61 7.13 6.81 9.51
C GLN A 61 6.86 5.32 9.29
N GLU A 62 7.85 4.48 9.59
CA GLU A 62 7.77 3.03 9.40
C GLU A 62 7.91 2.26 10.71
N VAL A 63 7.43 1.01 10.70
CA VAL A 63 7.62 0.04 11.77
C VAL A 63 8.05 -1.30 11.20
N ILE A 64 8.99 -1.98 11.85
CA ILE A 64 9.41 -3.32 11.45
C ILE A 64 8.35 -4.33 11.84
N ARG A 65 7.92 -5.15 10.87
CA ARG A 65 6.96 -6.24 11.08
C ARG A 65 7.42 -7.53 10.44
N SER A 66 7.19 -8.64 11.13
CA SER A 66 7.36 -9.98 10.57
C SER A 66 6.29 -10.24 9.51
N ARG A 67 6.67 -10.13 8.24
CA ARG A 67 5.79 -10.34 7.10
C ARG A 67 5.91 -11.75 6.57
N ARG A 68 4.78 -12.32 6.12
CA ARG A 68 4.76 -13.60 5.41
C ARG A 68 5.05 -13.38 3.94
N ARG A 69 5.95 -14.19 3.37
CA ARG A 69 6.22 -14.23 1.93
C ARG A 69 4.93 -14.50 1.15
N PRO A 70 4.55 -13.64 0.19
CA PRO A 70 3.28 -13.77 -0.50
C PRO A 70 3.23 -15.04 -1.36
N ALA A 71 2.12 -15.77 -1.32
CA ALA A 71 1.87 -16.94 -2.15
C ALA A 71 1.18 -16.57 -3.48
N GLY A 72 1.46 -17.34 -4.52
CA GLY A 72 0.91 -17.16 -5.87
C GLY A 72 1.97 -16.74 -6.91
N ASN A 73 1.52 -16.60 -8.16
CA ASN A 73 2.41 -16.52 -9.32
C ASN A 73 2.29 -15.21 -10.14
N SER A 74 1.54 -14.22 -9.65
CA SER A 74 1.44 -12.93 -10.36
C SER A 74 2.80 -12.21 -10.37
N ALA A 75 3.03 -11.37 -11.38
CA ALA A 75 4.30 -10.65 -11.53
C ALA A 75 4.64 -9.81 -10.28
N ALA A 76 3.67 -9.11 -9.71
CA ALA A 76 3.86 -8.30 -8.51
C ALA A 76 4.18 -9.15 -7.26
N LYS A 77 3.55 -10.33 -7.13
CA LYS A 77 3.89 -11.28 -6.07
C LYS A 77 5.28 -11.87 -6.24
N LYS A 78 5.71 -12.18 -7.47
CA LYS A 78 7.08 -12.64 -7.75
C LYS A 78 8.11 -11.57 -7.39
N ALA A 79 7.87 -10.32 -7.78
CA ALA A 79 8.74 -9.20 -7.41
C ALA A 79 8.85 -9.05 -5.89
N ALA A 80 7.72 -9.08 -5.17
CA ALA A 80 7.74 -9.07 -3.71
C ALA A 80 8.49 -10.28 -3.13
N GLN A 81 8.29 -11.49 -3.65
CA GLN A 81 8.99 -12.70 -3.21
C GLN A 81 10.51 -12.59 -3.32
N GLN A 82 11.06 -11.81 -4.26
CA GLN A 82 12.50 -11.58 -4.37
C GLN A 82 13.07 -10.91 -3.11
N VAL A 83 12.33 -10.00 -2.47
CA VAL A 83 12.74 -9.35 -1.21
C VAL A 83 12.86 -10.35 -0.07
N PHE A 84 12.01 -11.38 -0.04
CA PHE A 84 12.04 -12.43 0.98
C PHE A 84 13.16 -13.46 0.72
N GLY A 85 13.62 -13.61 -0.52
CA GLY A 85 14.56 -14.66 -0.88
C GLY A 85 14.00 -16.05 -0.55
N PRO A 86 14.78 -16.93 0.13
CA PRO A 86 14.29 -18.25 0.52
C PRO A 86 13.32 -18.20 1.72
N ASP A 87 13.30 -17.11 2.48
CA ASP A 87 12.61 -17.08 3.77
C ASP A 87 11.09 -17.05 3.64
N VAL A 88 10.40 -17.85 4.46
CA VAL A 88 8.93 -17.87 4.51
C VAL A 88 8.39 -16.62 5.22
N ARG A 89 9.18 -16.04 6.12
CA ARG A 89 8.89 -14.79 6.81
C ARG A 89 10.14 -13.93 6.86
N LYS A 90 9.96 -12.62 6.78
CA LYS A 90 11.05 -11.66 6.89
C LYS A 90 10.57 -10.42 7.64
N ASP A 91 11.43 -9.88 8.49
CA ASP A 91 11.19 -8.61 9.15
C ASP A 91 11.47 -7.49 8.16
N LEU A 92 10.41 -6.75 7.83
CA LEU A 92 10.44 -5.72 6.80
C LEU A 92 9.79 -4.43 7.33
N PRO A 93 10.26 -3.25 6.87
CA PRO A 93 9.61 -2.00 7.18
C PRO A 93 8.23 -1.94 6.53
N VAL A 94 7.27 -1.39 7.26
CA VAL A 94 5.90 -1.16 6.82
C VAL A 94 5.50 0.26 7.26
N PRO A 95 4.78 1.03 6.42
CA PRO A 95 4.25 2.32 6.83
C PRO A 95 3.45 2.19 8.14
N ARG A 96 3.78 3.03 9.12
CA ARG A 96 3.11 3.06 10.43
C ARG A 96 1.61 3.34 10.29
N ALA A 97 1.21 4.09 9.26
CA ALA A 97 -0.19 4.30 8.91
C ALA A 97 -0.92 2.97 8.60
N ILE A 98 -0.32 2.13 7.76
CA ILE A 98 -0.85 0.81 7.39
C ILE A 98 -0.86 -0.14 8.59
N ASP A 99 0.22 -0.13 9.38
CA ASP A 99 0.29 -0.91 10.60
C ASP A 99 -0.84 -0.57 11.58
N LYS A 100 -1.02 0.73 11.87
CA LYS A 100 -2.07 1.22 12.75
C LYS A 100 -3.46 0.93 12.18
N TYR A 101 -3.66 1.06 10.87
CA TYR A 101 -4.91 0.69 10.22
C TYR A 101 -5.22 -0.79 10.44
N ASN A 102 -4.29 -1.70 10.13
CA ASN A 102 -4.47 -3.14 10.26
C ASN A 102 -4.73 -3.57 11.72
N HIS A 103 -4.00 -2.99 12.69
CA HIS A 103 -4.18 -3.33 14.10
C HIS A 103 -5.44 -2.73 14.73
N LYS A 104 -5.98 -1.62 14.21
CA LYS A 104 -7.23 -1.00 14.69
C LYS A 104 -8.48 -1.52 13.96
N MET A 105 -8.38 -1.91 12.70
CA MET A 105 -9.51 -2.45 11.91
C MET A 105 -9.83 -3.91 12.24
N ASN A 106 -8.98 -4.60 13.02
CA ASN A 106 -9.30 -5.90 13.59
C ASN A 106 -10.53 -5.90 14.53
N GLY A 107 -11.09 -4.74 14.88
CA GLY A 107 -12.37 -4.64 15.59
C GLY A 107 -13.62 -4.85 14.72
N VAL A 108 -13.50 -4.79 13.39
CA VAL A 108 -14.66 -4.83 12.45
C VAL A 108 -14.71 -6.11 11.60
N ASN A 109 -13.69 -6.99 11.66
CA ASN A 109 -13.56 -8.12 10.72
C ASN A 109 -13.52 -9.52 11.37
N THR A 110 -14.50 -9.83 12.21
CA THR A 110 -14.90 -11.23 12.50
C THR A 110 -16.06 -11.72 11.63
N ILE A 111 -16.65 -10.87 10.77
CA ILE A 111 -17.80 -11.25 9.93
C ILE A 111 -17.65 -10.65 8.52
N SER A 112 -16.93 -11.36 7.64
CA SER A 112 -17.15 -11.46 6.18
C SER A 112 -15.81 -11.68 5.46
N THR A 113 -15.37 -12.93 5.43
CA THR A 113 -14.46 -13.41 4.37
C THR A 113 -15.29 -13.65 3.12
N ARG A 114 -15.38 -12.64 2.24
CA ARG A 114 -15.61 -12.77 0.78
C ARG A 114 -15.52 -11.38 0.14
N ALA A 115 -14.30 -10.91 -0.12
CA ALA A 115 -14.09 -9.85 -1.10
C ALA A 115 -14.23 -10.49 -2.49
N ALA A 116 -15.17 -9.99 -3.28
CA ALA A 116 -15.48 -10.46 -4.60
C ALA A 116 -14.25 -10.42 -5.52
N GLU A 117 -13.99 -11.54 -6.19
CA GLU A 117 -13.28 -11.56 -7.47
C GLU A 117 -14.15 -10.80 -8.47
N VAL A 118 -13.71 -9.62 -8.92
CA VAL A 118 -14.26 -9.01 -10.12
C VAL A 118 -13.51 -9.63 -11.30
N THR A 119 -14.10 -10.68 -11.85
CA THR A 119 -13.76 -11.24 -13.15
C THR A 119 -14.64 -10.58 -14.19
N ALA A 120 -14.00 -9.90 -15.16
CA ALA A 120 -14.51 -9.37 -16.43
C ALA A 120 -15.72 -8.40 -16.38
#